data_AF-A0A2P9BFW3-F1
#
_entry.id   AF-A0A2P9BFW3-F1
#
_cell.length_a   1.000
_cell.length_b   1.000
_cell.length_c   1.000
_cell.angle_alpha   90.00
_cell.angle_beta   90.00
_cell.angle_gamma   90.00
#
_symmetry.space_group_name_H-M   'P 1'
#
loop_
_entity.id
_entity.type
_entity.pdbx_description
1 polymer ?
#
loop_
_entity_poly.entity_id
_entity_poly.type
_entity_poly.pdbx_seq_one_letter_code
_entity_poly.pdbx_strand_id
1 'polypeptide(L)'
;MSLQVIDNNDFQHILRILNTNVDGKEKVIIALTAIKGIGKRMATVICKQANVDPTKRAGELTTEEIDNIVHIMSTPTQFKIPDWFLNRRKDLKEGKNIHVIANQLDSYLREDLERMKKIRLHRGLRHHWGLRVRGQHTKTTGRRGRTVGVAKKKGA
;
A
#
# COMPACT_ATOMS: atom_id res chain seq x y z
N MET A 1 -25.95 1.12 15.39
CA MET A 1 -25.49 0.06 14.47
C MET A 1 -26.72 -0.48 13.77
N SER A 2 -26.91 -0.15 12.49
CA SER A 2 -27.95 -0.75 11.67
C SER A 2 -27.50 -2.16 11.27
N LEU A 3 -28.09 -3.17 11.89
CA LEU A 3 -28.03 -4.55 11.38
C LEU A 3 -28.90 -4.60 10.12
N GLN A 4 -28.32 -4.25 8.98
CA GLN A 4 -28.92 -4.56 7.69
C GLN A 4 -28.57 -6.01 7.37
N VAL A 5 -29.58 -6.85 7.26
CA VAL A 5 -29.45 -8.21 6.72
C VAL A 5 -29.39 -8.04 5.21
N ILE A 6 -28.18 -8.07 4.66
CA ILE A 6 -27.97 -8.09 3.21
C ILE A 6 -28.17 -9.53 2.75
N ASP A 7 -28.88 -9.72 1.64
CA ASP A 7 -29.06 -11.04 1.05
C ASP A 7 -27.71 -11.63 0.62
N ASN A 8 -27.50 -12.92 0.89
CA ASN A 8 -26.21 -13.59 0.62
C ASN A 8 -25.79 -13.53 -0.86
N ASN A 9 -26.71 -13.27 -1.78
CA ASN A 9 -26.41 -13.15 -3.22
C ASN A 9 -25.74 -11.82 -3.59
N ASP A 10 -25.96 -10.75 -2.83
CA ASP A 10 -25.42 -9.43 -3.14
C ASP A 10 -24.05 -9.20 -2.49
N PHE A 11 -23.61 -10.11 -1.62
CA PHE A 11 -22.33 -10.01 -0.93
C PHE A 11 -21.18 -10.59 -1.77
N GLN A 12 -20.22 -9.74 -2.13
CA GLN A 12 -19.00 -10.18 -2.82
C GLN A 12 -17.92 -10.57 -1.81
N HIS A 13 -17.60 -11.87 -1.73
CA HIS A 13 -16.53 -12.35 -0.85
C HIS A 13 -15.13 -11.90 -1.29
N ILE A 14 -14.89 -11.82 -2.59
CA ILE A 14 -13.60 -11.41 -3.16
C ILE A 14 -13.86 -10.32 -4.18
N LEU A 15 -13.27 -9.16 -3.96
CA LEU A 15 -13.29 -8.07 -4.92
C LEU A 15 -11.93 -7.99 -5.62
N ARG A 16 -11.92 -7.64 -6.90
CA ARG A 16 -10.68 -7.42 -7.64
C ARG A 16 -10.56 -5.95 -8.00
N ILE A 17 -9.64 -5.25 -7.36
CA ILE A 17 -9.43 -3.81 -7.52
C ILE A 17 -7.98 -3.59 -7.94
N LEU A 18 -7.73 -2.83 -9.01
CA LEU A 18 -6.39 -2.48 -9.49
C LEU A 18 -5.43 -3.68 -9.63
N ASN A 19 -5.92 -4.78 -10.20
CA ASN A 19 -5.19 -6.06 -10.35
C ASN A 19 -4.78 -6.75 -9.03
N THR A 20 -5.37 -6.37 -7.91
CA THR A 20 -5.17 -7.00 -6.60
C THR A 20 -6.48 -7.60 -6.07
N ASN A 21 -6.38 -8.73 -5.37
CA ASN A 21 -7.52 -9.35 -4.71
C ASN A 21 -7.69 -8.71 -3.33
N VAL A 22 -8.91 -8.27 -3.04
CA VAL A 22 -9.32 -7.60 -1.81
C VAL A 22 -10.38 -8.47 -1.13
N ASP A 23 -10.25 -8.67 0.19
CA ASP A 23 -11.21 -9.47 0.97
C ASP A 23 -12.46 -8.64 1.31
N GLY A 24 -13.62 -9.15 0.90
CA GLY A 24 -14.92 -8.51 1.15
C GLY A 24 -15.38 -8.58 2.61
N LYS A 25 -14.84 -9.52 3.41
CA LYS A 25 -15.23 -9.67 4.82
C LYS A 25 -14.69 -8.54 5.70
N GLU A 26 -13.59 -7.93 5.30
CA GLU A 26 -12.98 -6.84 6.05
C GLU A 26 -13.75 -5.52 5.89
N LYS A 27 -13.54 -4.60 6.83
CA LYS A 27 -14.04 -3.23 6.69
C LYS A 27 -13.34 -2.53 5.53
N VAL A 28 -14.06 -1.67 4.80
CA VAL A 28 -13.54 -0.99 3.59
C VAL A 28 -12.15 -0.38 3.81
N ILE A 29 -11.93 0.34 4.94
CA ILE A 29 -10.63 0.97 5.22
C ILE A 29 -9.48 -0.05 5.23
N ILE A 30 -9.70 -1.22 5.84
CA ILE A 30 -8.67 -2.24 6.01
C ILE A 30 -8.51 -3.01 4.69
N ALA A 31 -9.62 -3.36 4.06
CA ALA A 31 -9.65 -4.05 2.78
C ALA A 31 -8.83 -3.31 1.71
N LEU A 32 -8.97 -1.98 1.61
CA LEU A 32 -8.19 -1.16 0.66
C LEU A 32 -6.69 -1.16 0.93
N THR A 33 -6.23 -1.51 2.13
CA THR A 33 -4.78 -1.60 2.43
C THR A 33 -4.10 -2.82 1.82
N ALA A 34 -4.86 -3.78 1.30
CA ALA A 34 -4.32 -4.87 0.49
C ALA A 34 -3.67 -4.36 -0.81
N ILE A 35 -4.13 -3.20 -1.31
CA ILE A 35 -3.59 -2.58 -2.52
C ILE A 35 -2.26 -1.88 -2.18
N LYS A 36 -1.18 -2.28 -2.84
CA LYS A 36 0.13 -1.65 -2.67
C LYS A 36 0.06 -0.14 -2.97
N GLY A 37 0.62 0.67 -2.09
CA GLY A 37 0.61 2.14 -2.20
C GLY A 37 -0.50 2.80 -1.39
N ILE A 38 -1.52 2.07 -0.94
CA ILE A 38 -2.58 2.58 -0.06
C ILE A 38 -2.36 2.09 1.37
N GLY A 39 -2.32 3.03 2.32
CA GLY A 39 -2.32 2.74 3.75
C GLY A 39 -3.63 3.15 4.41
N LYS A 40 -3.80 2.81 5.69
CA LYS A 40 -5.03 3.10 6.45
C LYS A 40 -5.48 4.57 6.34
N ARG A 41 -4.55 5.52 6.50
CA ARG A 41 -4.84 6.96 6.42
C ARG A 41 -5.28 7.38 5.03
N MET A 42 -4.64 6.85 3.99
CA MET A 42 -5.00 7.12 2.60
C MET A 42 -6.38 6.55 2.28
N ALA A 43 -6.63 5.29 2.67
CA ALA A 43 -7.94 4.65 2.52
C ALA A 43 -9.05 5.45 3.21
N THR A 44 -8.83 5.95 4.44
CA THR A 44 -9.82 6.80 5.13
C THR A 44 -10.12 8.10 4.37
N VAL A 45 -9.10 8.75 3.79
CA VAL A 45 -9.30 9.97 3.00
C VAL A 45 -10.07 9.64 1.72
N ILE A 46 -9.73 8.55 1.03
CA ILE A 46 -10.41 8.11 -0.19
C ILE A 46 -11.88 7.79 0.09
N CYS A 47 -12.19 7.01 1.13
CA CYS A 47 -13.57 6.70 1.50
C CYS A 47 -14.38 7.97 1.80
N LYS A 48 -13.76 8.97 2.48
CA LYS A 48 -14.40 10.25 2.75
C LYS A 48 -14.68 11.06 1.48
N GLN A 49 -13.76 11.07 0.51
CA GLN A 49 -13.97 11.77 -0.76
C GLN A 49 -14.97 11.04 -1.66
N ALA A 50 -14.99 9.71 -1.59
CA ALA A 50 -15.95 8.86 -2.31
C ALA A 50 -17.36 8.85 -1.68
N ASN A 51 -17.55 9.53 -0.54
CA ASN A 51 -18.78 9.46 0.27
C ASN A 51 -19.20 8.03 0.65
N VAL A 52 -18.24 7.12 0.80
CA VAL A 52 -18.47 5.73 1.23
C VAL A 52 -18.30 5.67 2.75
N ASP A 53 -19.26 5.05 3.44
CA ASP A 53 -19.15 4.83 4.88
C ASP A 53 -17.95 3.92 5.20
N PRO A 54 -16.96 4.39 5.97
CA PRO A 54 -15.78 3.61 6.30
C PRO A 54 -16.03 2.39 7.20
N THR A 55 -17.22 2.29 7.81
CA THR A 55 -17.58 1.18 8.69
C THR A 55 -18.23 0.00 7.98
N LYS A 56 -18.70 0.19 6.75
CA LYS A 56 -19.23 -0.86 5.87
C LYS A 56 -18.20 -1.96 5.62
N ARG A 57 -18.68 -3.14 5.23
CA ARG A 57 -17.81 -4.20 4.72
C ARG A 57 -17.50 -3.99 3.24
N ALA A 58 -16.33 -4.41 2.82
CA ALA A 58 -15.90 -4.25 1.42
C ALA A 58 -16.76 -5.07 0.45
N GLY A 59 -17.32 -6.20 0.89
CA GLY A 59 -18.21 -7.04 0.08
C GLY A 59 -19.60 -6.45 -0.18
N GLU A 60 -19.93 -5.34 0.48
CA GLU A 60 -21.21 -4.63 0.34
C GLU A 60 -21.07 -3.42 -0.62
N LEU A 61 -19.88 -3.19 -1.18
CA LEU A 61 -19.63 -2.07 -2.09
C LEU A 61 -20.32 -2.31 -3.43
N THR A 62 -20.98 -1.27 -3.93
CA THR A 62 -21.52 -1.30 -5.30
C THR A 62 -20.40 -1.11 -6.32
N THR A 63 -20.63 -1.53 -7.56
CA THR A 63 -19.67 -1.33 -8.65
C THR A 63 -19.36 0.15 -8.89
N GLU A 64 -20.36 1.02 -8.73
CA GLU A 64 -20.19 2.48 -8.84
C GLU A 64 -19.30 3.05 -7.73
N GLU A 65 -19.48 2.60 -6.49
CA GLU A 65 -18.61 2.98 -5.36
C GLU A 65 -17.16 2.53 -5.61
N ILE A 66 -16.97 1.34 -6.18
CA ILE A 66 -15.64 0.81 -6.54
C ILE A 66 -14.98 1.67 -7.62
N ASP A 67 -15.70 2.01 -8.69
CA ASP A 67 -15.18 2.83 -9.78
C ASP A 67 -14.81 4.23 -9.30
N ASN A 68 -15.63 4.83 -8.43
CA ASN A 68 -15.33 6.11 -7.78
C ASN A 68 -14.06 6.03 -6.93
N ILE A 69 -13.89 4.97 -6.13
CA ILE A 69 -12.68 4.73 -5.35
C ILE A 69 -11.45 4.63 -6.28
N VAL A 70 -11.56 3.87 -7.37
CA VAL A 70 -10.48 3.69 -8.35
C VAL A 70 -10.12 5.00 -9.05
N HIS A 71 -11.12 5.83 -9.36
CA HIS A 71 -10.92 7.13 -9.99
C HIS A 71 -10.18 8.10 -9.05
N ILE A 72 -10.62 8.19 -7.79
CA ILE A 72 -9.98 9.01 -6.75
C ILE A 72 -8.55 8.54 -6.49
N MET A 73 -8.34 7.22 -6.46
CA MET A 73 -7.01 6.61 -6.31
C MET A 73 -6.08 7.02 -7.45
N SER A 74 -6.56 6.97 -8.70
CA SER A 74 -5.75 7.29 -9.87
C SER A 74 -5.43 8.78 -9.99
N THR A 75 -6.31 9.65 -9.50
CA THR A 75 -6.20 11.11 -9.68
C THR A 75 -6.43 11.91 -8.38
N PRO A 76 -5.63 11.68 -7.32
CA PRO A 76 -5.91 12.24 -5.99
C PRO A 76 -5.85 13.77 -5.93
N THR A 77 -5.03 14.41 -6.76
CA THR A 77 -4.87 15.87 -6.80
C THR A 77 -6.15 16.59 -7.21
N GLN A 78 -6.99 15.97 -8.04
CA GLN A 78 -8.27 16.55 -8.48
C GLN A 78 -9.30 16.55 -7.34
N PHE A 79 -9.25 15.56 -6.45
CA PHE A 79 -10.16 15.38 -5.32
C PHE A 79 -9.71 16.13 -4.04
N LYS A 80 -9.03 17.27 -4.20
CA LYS A 80 -8.57 18.14 -3.10
C LYS A 80 -7.62 17.46 -2.11
N ILE A 81 -6.94 16.38 -2.51
CA ILE A 81 -5.90 15.76 -1.69
C ILE A 81 -4.59 16.56 -1.86
N PRO A 82 -3.97 17.06 -0.79
CA PRO A 82 -2.75 17.86 -0.90
C PRO A 82 -1.56 17.04 -1.41
N ASP A 83 -0.67 17.72 -2.14
CA ASP A 83 0.56 17.12 -2.70
C ASP A 83 1.45 16.42 -1.67
N TRP A 84 1.50 16.93 -0.44
CA TRP A 84 2.30 16.34 0.65
C TRP A 84 1.80 14.96 1.09
N PHE A 85 0.57 14.60 0.73
CA PHE A 85 -0.05 13.31 1.06
C PHE A 85 0.30 12.21 0.06
N LEU A 86 0.83 12.58 -1.12
CA LEU A 86 1.16 11.63 -2.18
C LEU A 86 2.48 10.92 -1.88
N ASN A 87 2.59 9.66 -2.31
CA ASN A 87 3.76 8.82 -2.03
C ASN A 87 4.97 9.09 -2.96
N ARG A 88 4.76 9.69 -4.14
CA ARG A 88 5.83 10.04 -5.09
C ARG A 88 5.71 11.49 -5.53
N ARG A 89 6.32 12.36 -4.73
CA ARG A 89 6.39 13.82 -4.98
C ARG A 89 7.61 14.15 -5.81
N LYS A 90 7.47 15.11 -6.73
CA LYS A 90 8.52 15.59 -7.65
C LYS A 90 9.27 14.44 -8.30
N ASP A 91 8.55 13.67 -9.12
CA ASP A 91 9.17 12.57 -9.85
C ASP A 91 10.35 13.07 -10.69
N LEU A 92 11.42 12.27 -10.78
CA LEU A 92 12.65 12.67 -11.47
C LEU A 92 12.47 12.81 -12.98
N LYS A 93 11.55 12.05 -13.60
CA LYS A 93 11.34 12.08 -15.06
C LYS A 93 10.45 13.25 -15.46
N GLU A 94 9.30 13.39 -14.80
CA GLU A 94 8.27 14.37 -15.21
C GLU A 94 8.16 15.60 -14.31
N GLY A 95 8.79 15.60 -13.14
CA GLY A 95 8.69 16.69 -12.15
C GLY A 95 7.33 16.81 -11.45
N LYS A 96 6.33 16.04 -11.86
CA LYS A 96 4.97 16.06 -11.31
C LYS A 96 4.88 15.31 -9.98
N ASN A 97 3.87 15.67 -9.19
CA ASN A 97 3.48 14.94 -7.98
C ASN A 97 2.46 13.87 -8.38
N ILE A 98 2.80 12.60 -8.16
CA ILE A 98 1.94 11.47 -8.52
C ILE A 98 1.72 10.55 -7.30
N HIS A 99 0.58 9.88 -7.30
CA HIS A 99 0.34 8.78 -6.39
C HIS A 99 0.45 7.47 -7.15
N VAL A 100 1.44 6.65 -6.76
CA VAL A 100 1.74 5.40 -7.43
C VAL A 100 1.08 4.25 -6.68
N ILE A 101 0.33 3.42 -7.40
CA ILE A 101 -0.52 2.36 -6.81
C ILE A 101 -0.28 1.01 -7.49
N ALA A 102 -0.56 -0.06 -6.76
CA ALA A 102 -0.55 -1.45 -7.21
C ALA A 102 0.76 -1.81 -7.92
N ASN A 103 0.68 -2.29 -9.16
CA ASN A 103 1.82 -2.77 -9.94
C ASN A 103 2.79 -1.65 -10.32
N GLN A 104 2.30 -0.42 -10.50
CA GLN A 104 3.15 0.70 -10.88
C GLN A 104 4.21 0.97 -9.81
N LEU A 105 3.88 0.77 -8.53
CA LEU A 105 4.79 1.02 -7.41
C LEU A 105 6.06 0.17 -7.50
N ASP A 106 5.89 -1.11 -7.83
CA ASP A 106 7.01 -2.02 -7.99
C ASP A 106 7.87 -1.65 -9.21
N SER A 107 7.24 -1.24 -10.32
CA SER A 107 7.95 -0.79 -11.53
C SER A 107 8.80 0.45 -11.26
N TYR A 108 8.24 1.49 -10.66
CA TYR A 108 8.98 2.72 -10.33
C TYR A 108 10.14 2.44 -9.37
N LEU A 109 9.94 1.56 -8.38
CA LEU A 109 11.01 1.19 -7.44
C LEU A 109 12.15 0.42 -8.15
N ARG A 110 11.84 -0.46 -9.10
CA ARG A 110 12.85 -1.15 -9.90
C ARG A 110 13.64 -0.17 -10.75
N GLU A 111 12.97 0.75 -11.44
CA GLU A 111 13.62 1.78 -12.25
C GLU A 111 14.55 2.68 -11.41
N ASP A 112 14.10 3.09 -10.22
CA ASP A 112 14.91 3.89 -9.30
C ASP A 112 16.18 3.13 -8.84
N LEU A 113 16.04 1.84 -8.52
CA LEU A 113 17.15 0.98 -8.12
C LEU A 113 18.15 0.77 -9.27
N GLU A 114 17.66 0.49 -10.47
CA GLU A 114 18.48 0.30 -11.67
C GLU A 114 19.25 1.56 -12.03
N ARG A 115 18.59 2.72 -11.96
CA ARG A 115 19.24 4.02 -12.14
C ARG A 115 20.38 4.21 -11.14
N MET A 116 20.14 3.95 -9.85
CA MET A 116 21.19 4.07 -8.83
C MET A 116 22.36 3.10 -9.06
N LYS A 117 22.09 1.89 -9.56
CA LYS A 117 23.12 0.90 -9.92
C LYS A 117 23.94 1.36 -11.13
N LYS A 118 23.30 1.87 -12.19
CA LYS A 118 23.96 2.40 -13.38
C LYS A 118 24.87 3.59 -13.08
N ILE A 119 24.41 4.50 -12.22
CA ILE A 119 25.21 5.65 -11.74
C ILE A 119 26.38 5.21 -10.84
N ARG A 120 26.34 3.99 -10.28
CA ARG A 120 27.28 3.48 -9.28
C ARG A 120 27.32 4.32 -7.99
N LEU A 121 26.17 4.88 -7.60
CA LEU A 121 26.02 5.54 -6.32
C LEU A 121 26.27 4.54 -5.17
N HIS A 122 26.92 4.93 -4.08
CA HIS A 122 27.17 4.05 -2.92
C HIS A 122 25.88 3.33 -2.43
N ARG A 123 24.74 4.06 -2.39
CA ARG A 123 23.44 3.45 -2.07
C ARG A 123 23.01 2.38 -3.08
N GLY A 124 23.23 2.62 -4.37
CA GLY A 124 22.93 1.69 -5.46
C GLY A 124 23.80 0.43 -5.40
N LEU A 125 25.10 0.58 -5.13
CA LEU A 125 26.01 -0.54 -4.93
C LEU A 125 25.60 -1.40 -3.71
N ARG A 126 25.21 -0.78 -2.60
CA ARG A 126 24.67 -1.52 -1.44
C ARG A 126 23.38 -2.28 -1.76
N HIS A 127 22.48 -1.69 -2.54
CA HIS A 127 21.29 -2.40 -3.02
C HIS A 127 21.66 -3.57 -3.94
N HIS A 128 22.70 -3.45 -4.76
CA HIS A 128 23.21 -4.55 -5.58
C HIS A 128 23.79 -5.69 -4.72
N TRP A 129 24.54 -5.37 -3.68
CA TRP A 129 25.10 -6.35 -2.73
C TRP A 129 24.11 -6.87 -1.68
N GLY A 130 22.85 -6.38 -1.66
CA GLY A 130 21.85 -6.79 -0.66
C GLY A 130 22.14 -6.31 0.76
N LEU A 131 22.93 -5.24 0.93
CA LEU A 131 23.30 -4.68 2.22
C LEU A 131 22.34 -3.56 2.66
N ARG A 132 22.30 -3.31 3.98
CA ARG A 132 21.58 -2.16 4.56
C ARG A 132 22.16 -0.84 4.05
N VAL A 133 21.29 0.08 3.63
CA VAL A 133 21.67 1.27 2.84
C VAL A 133 21.82 2.55 3.67
N ARG A 134 21.13 2.66 4.81
CA ARG A 134 21.07 3.89 5.64
C ARG A 134 22.23 4.05 6.63
N GLY A 135 23.39 3.44 6.37
CA GLY A 135 24.57 3.56 7.25
C GLY A 135 24.45 2.80 8.59
N GLN A 136 23.54 1.84 8.68
CA GLN A 136 23.38 1.02 9.88
C GLN A 136 24.62 0.16 10.14
N HIS A 137 25.01 0.00 11.41
CA HIS A 137 26.13 -0.87 11.79
C HIS A 137 25.84 -2.34 11.51
N THR A 138 26.53 -2.92 10.53
CA THR A 138 26.38 -4.34 10.13
C THR A 138 27.29 -5.29 10.91
N LYS A 139 28.11 -4.79 11.84
CA LYS A 139 28.97 -5.64 12.69
C LYS A 139 28.12 -6.52 13.60
N THR A 140 27.14 -5.95 14.30
CA THR A 140 26.28 -6.64 15.28
C THR A 140 24.86 -6.88 14.77
N THR A 141 24.31 -5.97 13.97
CA THR A 141 22.91 -6.03 13.54
C THR A 141 22.75 -6.69 12.16
N GLY A 142 21.60 -7.33 11.92
CA GLY A 142 21.28 -7.94 10.63
C GLY A 142 21.97 -9.27 10.35
N ARG A 143 22.51 -9.92 11.38
CA ARG A 143 23.01 -11.30 11.31
C ARG A 143 21.83 -12.27 11.18
N ARG A 144 21.98 -13.31 10.35
CA ARG A 144 21.03 -14.43 10.30
C ARG A 144 21.40 -15.44 11.38
N GLY A 145 20.44 -15.85 12.18
CA GLY A 145 20.61 -16.81 13.27
C GLY A 145 19.68 -16.53 14.45
N ARG A 146 19.34 -17.56 15.21
CA ARG A 146 18.60 -17.45 16.47
C ARG A 146 19.51 -16.72 17.48
N THR A 147 18.97 -15.79 18.26
CA THR A 147 19.70 -15.20 19.38
C THR A 147 20.25 -16.33 20.25
N VAL A 148 21.57 -16.42 20.40
CA VAL A 148 22.20 -17.26 21.42
C VAL A 148 21.89 -16.60 22.77
N GLY A 149 20.82 -17.06 23.41
CA GLY A 149 20.29 -16.54 24.66
C GLY A 149 19.28 -17.53 25.25
N VAL A 150 18.74 -17.20 26.43
CA VAL A 150 17.90 -18.10 27.23
C VAL A 150 16.64 -18.53 26.46
N ALA A 151 16.56 -19.82 26.14
CA ALA A 151 15.34 -20.44 25.64
C ALA A 151 14.31 -20.49 26.78
N LYS A 152 13.22 -19.73 26.68
CA LYS A 152 12.07 -19.95 27.57
C LYS A 152 11.46 -21.31 27.23
N LYS A 153 11.26 -22.15 28.26
CA LYS A 153 10.51 -23.41 28.15
C LYS A 153 9.15 -23.09 27.53
N LYS A 154 8.80 -23.72 26.40
CA LYS A 154 7.43 -23.65 25.89
C LYS A 154 6.53 -24.21 26.98
N GLY A 155 5.57 -23.40 27.44
CA GLY A 155 4.56 -23.83 28.40
C GLY A 155 3.82 -25.06 27.86
N ALA A 156 3.52 -25.97 28.77
CA ALA A 156 2.67 -27.13 28.53
C ALA A 156 1.25 -26.68 28.12
#